data_AF-A0A941WF30-F1
#
_entry.id   AF-A0A941WF30-F1
#
_cell.length_a   1.000
_cell.length_b   1.000
_cell.length_c   1.000
_cell.angle_alpha   90.00
_cell.angle_beta   90.00
_cell.angle_gamma   90.00
#
_symmetry.space_group_name_H-M   'P 1'
#
loop_
_entity.id
_entity.type
_entity.pdbx_description
1 polymer ?
#
loop_
_entity_poly.entity_id
_entity_poly.type
_entity_poly.pdbx_seq_one_letter_code
_entity_poly.pdbx_strand_id
1 'polypeptide(L)' 'MITGVLDVGSNSVRLMLSEDGKTLSKRVVVTRLAEGLSADGRLKENPMSRT' A
#
# COMPACT_ATOMS: atom_id res chain seq x y z
N MET A 1 2.68 -13.57 -19.42
CA MET A 1 2.33 -13.92 -18.02
C MET A 1 2.02 -12.64 -17.27
N ILE A 2 0.88 -12.56 -16.58
CA ILE A 2 0.53 -11.38 -15.79
C ILE A 2 1.14 -11.50 -14.39
N THR A 3 1.84 -10.46 -13.94
CA THR A 3 2.42 -10.34 -12.61
C THR A 3 1.83 -9.12 -11.90
N GLY A 4 1.43 -9.31 -10.64
CA GLY A 4 0.99 -8.23 -9.76
C GLY A 4 1.97 -8.00 -8.60
N VAL A 5 2.25 -6.74 -8.28
CA VAL A 5 3.05 -6.36 -7.11
C VAL A 5 2.23 -5.42 -6.23
N LEU A 6 2.12 -5.76 -4.95
CA LEU A 6 1.57 -4.90 -3.90
C LEU A 6 2.70 -4.41 -3.00
N ASP A 7 2.77 -3.11 -2.79
CA ASP A 7 3.66 -2.44 -1.84
C ASP A 7 2.81 -1.75 -0.77
N VAL A 8 2.93 -2.19 0.48
CA VAL A 8 2.22 -1.64 1.65
C VAL A 8 3.19 -0.76 2.42
N GLY A 9 3.18 0.54 2.11
CA GLY A 9 4.02 1.53 2.76
C GLY A 9 3.33 2.26 3.90
N SER A 10 4.12 2.99 4.70
CA SER A 10 3.65 3.77 5.86
C SER A 10 2.58 4.83 5.51
N ASN A 11 2.57 5.36 4.29
CA ASN A 11 1.63 6.38 3.84
C ASN A 11 0.64 5.87 2.78
N SER A 12 1.04 4.90 1.96
CA SER A 12 0.28 4.51 0.78
C SER A 12 0.44 3.04 0.47
N VAL A 13 -0.64 2.43 -0.01
CA VAL A 13 -0.63 1.12 -0.67
C VAL A 13 -0.56 1.33 -2.17
N ARG A 14 0.30 0.57 -2.85
CA ARG A 14 0.50 0.66 -4.30
C ARG A 14 0.32 -0.69 -4.94
N LEU A 15 -0.37 -0.71 -6.08
CA LEU A 15 -0.51 -1.86 -6.98
C LEU A 15 0.19 -1.54 -8.30
N MET A 16 0.95 -2.49 -8.82
CA MET A 16 1.39 -2.51 -10.21
C MET A 16 1.05 -3.87 -10.84
N LEU A 17 0.39 -3.82 -12.00
CA LEU A 17 0.17 -4.98 -12.85
C LEU A 17 1.11 -4.88 -14.06
N SER A 18 1.75 -5.98 -14.41
CA SER A 18 2.58 -6.08 -15.61
C SER A 18 2.30 -7.36 -16.38
N GLU A 19 2.55 -7.33 -17.68
CA GLU A 19 2.54 -8.51 -18.54
C GLU A 19 3.77 -8.44 -19.43
N ASP A 20 4.59 -9.49 -19.38
CA ASP A 20 5.80 -9.65 -20.21
C ASP A 20 6.72 -8.41 -20.18
N GLY A 21 6.93 -7.87 -18.98
CA GLY A 21 7.78 -6.71 -18.73
C GLY A 21 7.13 -5.35 -19.00
N LYS A 22 5.90 -5.31 -19.53
CA LYS A 22 5.15 -4.07 -19.79
C LYS A 22 4.19 -3.77 -18.64
N THR A 23 4.13 -2.51 -18.21
CA THR A 23 3.14 -2.08 -17.22
C THR A 23 1.75 -2.05 -17.84
N LEU A 24 0.80 -2.77 -17.25
CA LEU A 24 -0.62 -2.72 -17.62
C LEU A 24 -1.38 -1.65 -16.84
N SER A 25 -1.12 -1.56 -15.54
CA SER A 25 -1.82 -0.61 -14.67
C SER A 25 -1.03 -0.31 -13.40
N LYS A 26 -1.25 0.89 -12.86
CA LYS A 26 -0.75 1.32 -11.56
C LYS A 26 -1.88 1.98 -10.77
N ARG A 27 -1.98 1.66 -9.49
CA ARG A 27 -2.89 2.32 -8.56
C ARG A 27 -2.16 2.68 -7.27
N VAL A 28 -2.51 3.84 -6.71
CA VAL A 28 -2.03 4.29 -5.42
C VAL A 28 -3.23 4.69 -4.58
N VAL A 29 -3.26 4.22 -3.33
CA VAL A 29 -4.25 4.63 -2.33
C VAL A 29 -3.48 5.16 -1.12
N VAL A 30 -3.81 6.39 -0.70
CA VAL A 30 -3.22 6.98 0.51
C VAL A 30 -4.02 6.47 1.71
N THR A 31 -3.38 5.64 2.53
CA THR A 31 -4.00 5.02 3.70
C THR A 31 -3.41 5.54 5.01
N ARG A 32 -2.23 6.20 4.99
CA ARG A 32 -1.54 6.68 6.20
C ARG A 32 -1.45 5.60 7.29
N LEU A 33 -1.07 4.37 6.93
CA LEU A 33 -1.03 3.23 7.84
C LEU A 33 -0.21 3.49 9.12
N ALA A 34 0.88 4.26 9.01
CA ALA A 34 1.74 4.61 10.15
C ALA A 34 1.24 5.83 10.98
N GLU A 35 0.06 6.38 10.70
CA GLU A 35 -0.51 7.47 11.50
C GLU A 35 -0.64 7.05 12.97
N GLY A 36 -0.03 7.83 13.87
CA GLY A 36 -0.02 7.56 15.31
C GLY A 36 1.01 6.51 15.78
N LEU A 37 1.77 5.88 14.88
CA LEU A 37 2.75 4.85 15.22
C LEU A 37 3.84 5.36 16.17
N SER A 38 4.29 6.60 16.01
CA SER A 38 5.36 7.19 16.82
C SER A 38 4.98 7.40 18.30
N ALA A 39 3.70 7.37 18.64
CA ALA A 39 3.24 7.62 20.00
C ALA A 39 3.53 6.46 20.96
N ASP A 40 3.41 5.22 20.48
CA ASP A 40 3.56 4.01 21.32
C ASP A 40 4.10 2.78 20.56
N GLY A 41 4.57 2.96 19.32
CA GLY A 41 5.10 1.88 18.49
C GLY A 41 4.06 0.94 17.92
N ARG A 42 2.75 1.25 18.00
CA ARG A 42 1.67 0.41 17.48
C ARG A 42 0.89 1.05 16.34
N LEU A 43 0.53 0.24 15.34
CA LEU A 43 -0.45 0.61 14.33
C LEU A 43 -1.80 0.87 14.99
N LYS A 44 -2.49 1.93 14.56
CA LYS A 44 -3.78 2.31 15.12
C LYS A 44 -4.91 1.63 14.33
N GLU A 45 -6.02 1.38 15.01
CA GLU A 45 -7.19 0.69 14.44
C GLU A 45 -7.73 1.39 13.20
N ASN A 46 -7.94 2.71 13.26
CA ASN A 46 -8.46 3.48 12.12
C ASN A 46 -7.57 3.38 10.86
N PRO A 47 -6.24 3.58 10.93
CA PRO A 47 -5.33 3.30 9.82
C PRO A 47 -5.36 1.86 9.30
N MET A 48 -5.47 0.86 10.18
CA MET A 48 -5.55 -0.54 9.75
C MET A 48 -6.85 -0.83 9.00
N SER A 49 -8.00 -0.38 9.50
CA SER A 49 -9.32 -0.67 8.92
C SER A 49 -9.56 -0.03 7.54
N ARG A 50 -8.89 1.08 7.23
CA ARG A 50 -9.00 1.77 5.91
C ARG A 50 -7.93 1.35 4.89
N THR A 51 -6.97 0.52 5.31
CA THR A 51 -5.91 0.00 4.45
C THR A 51 -6.34 -1.32 3.85
#